data_AF-A0AA85JUM3-F1
#
_entry.id   AF-A0AA85JUM3-F1
#
_cell.length_a   1.000
_cell.length_b   1.000
_cell.length_c   1.000
_cell.angle_alpha   90.00
_cell.angle_beta   90.00
_cell.angle_gamma   90.00
#
_symmetry.space_group_name_H-M   'P 1'
#
loop_
_entity.id
_entity.type
_entity.pdbx_description
1 polymer ?
#
loop_
_entity_poly.entity_id
_entity_poly.type
_entity_poly.pdbx_seq_one_letter_code
_entity_poly.pdbx_strand_id
1 'polypeptide(L)'
;MKAYINLSYLWRCRDVSLAVKGRVYNASVRAVLLYTCETWLLRSEDIWRLWVFDHRCLRRIACVRWHHRLSNSEVRWRVFEHNGDHHLLSVVIWKHRLRWLGHVLRMSSQRLPYRYLFASPGLRWKRRRGGQSVTWRRGMKDFCS
;
A
#
# COMPACT_ATOMS: atom_id res chain seq x y z
N MET A 1 7.70 3.22 10.18
CA MET A 1 6.84 2.62 11.24
C MET A 1 6.76 3.44 12.54
N LYS A 2 7.32 4.66 12.65
CA LYS A 2 7.22 5.47 13.88
C LYS A 2 5.76 5.79 14.28
N ALA A 3 4.90 6.13 13.30
CA ALA A 3 3.48 6.41 13.55
C ALA A 3 2.73 5.25 14.23
N TYR A 4 2.97 4.01 13.80
CA TYR A 4 2.33 2.83 14.41
C TYR A 4 2.83 2.54 15.83
N ILE A 5 4.12 2.75 16.07
CA ILE A 5 4.77 2.53 17.37
C ILE A 5 4.31 3.58 18.39
N ASN A 6 4.21 4.84 17.99
CA ASN A 6 3.71 5.92 18.84
C ASN A 6 2.26 5.68 19.28
N LEU A 7 1.44 5.04 18.43
CA LEU A 7 0.05 4.68 18.72
C LEU A 7 -0.10 3.32 19.41
N SER A 8 0.99 2.71 19.88
CA SER A 8 0.97 1.38 20.51
C SER A 8 0.04 1.26 21.72
N TYR A 9 -0.06 2.34 22.52
CA TYR A 9 -0.99 2.42 23.65
C TYR A 9 -2.46 2.39 23.17
N LEU A 10 -2.80 3.17 22.14
CA LEU A 10 -4.13 3.22 21.55
C LEU A 10 -4.58 1.83 21.06
N TRP A 11 -3.69 1.07 20.42
CA TRP A 11 -4.02 -0.26 19.93
C TRP A 11 -4.38 -1.23 21.06
N ARG A 12 -3.73 -1.10 22.24
CA ARG A 12 -3.93 -1.95 23.42
C ARG A 12 -5.13 -1.53 24.28
N CYS A 13 -5.52 -0.26 24.24
CA CYS A 13 -6.61 0.29 25.03
C CYS A 13 -7.94 -0.39 24.69
N ARG A 14 -8.66 -0.97 25.66
CA ARG A 14 -9.94 -1.64 25.41
C ARG A 14 -11.14 -0.69 25.34
N ASP A 15 -11.00 0.49 25.94
CA ASP A 15 -12.07 1.49 26.03
C ASP A 15 -12.39 2.15 24.68
N VAL A 16 -11.48 2.05 23.71
CA VAL A 16 -11.67 2.60 22.37
C VAL A 16 -12.27 1.55 21.45
N SER A 17 -13.39 1.88 20.82
CA SER A 17 -14.08 1.00 19.89
C SER A 17 -13.20 0.61 18.70
N LEU A 18 -13.42 -0.61 18.19
CA LEU A 18 -12.66 -1.15 17.07
C LEU A 18 -12.80 -0.28 15.81
N ALA A 19 -13.98 0.29 15.58
CA ALA A 19 -14.26 1.19 14.47
C ALA A 19 -13.39 2.46 14.50
N VAL A 20 -13.22 3.09 15.67
CA VAL A 20 -12.36 4.28 15.84
C VAL A 20 -10.90 3.91 15.59
N LYS A 21 -10.42 2.78 16.11
CA LYS A 21 -9.06 2.31 15.84
C LYS A 21 -8.85 2.03 14.35
N GLY A 22 -9.83 1.44 13.66
CA GLY A 22 -9.81 1.21 12.22
C GLY A 22 -9.68 2.52 11.44
N ARG A 23 -10.43 3.57 11.82
CA ARG A 23 -10.31 4.91 11.22
C ARG A 23 -8.93 5.53 11.43
N VAL A 24 -8.41 5.50 12.66
CA VAL A 24 -7.07 6.03 12.97
C VAL A 24 -5.99 5.27 12.20
N TYR A 25 -6.09 3.94 12.11
CA TYR A 25 -5.18 3.12 11.32
C TYR A 25 -5.21 3.50 9.84
N ASN A 26 -6.41 3.72 9.29
CA ASN A 26 -6.56 4.12 7.90
C ASN A 26 -5.90 5.49 7.62
N ALA A 27 -6.18 6.48 8.45
CA ALA A 27 -5.72 7.85 8.29
C ALA A 27 -4.21 8.03 8.56
N SER A 28 -3.62 7.22 9.44
CA SER A 28 -2.20 7.35 9.82
C SER A 28 -1.32 6.34 9.09
N VAL A 29 -1.52 5.05 9.33
CA VAL A 29 -0.62 4.00 8.85
C VAL A 29 -0.88 3.71 7.37
N ARG A 30 -2.14 3.45 6.97
CA ARG A 30 -2.44 3.16 5.56
C ARG A 30 -2.17 4.36 4.67
N ALA A 31 -2.51 5.59 5.07
CA ALA A 31 -2.21 6.79 4.29
C ALA A 31 -0.71 6.95 4.02
N VAL A 32 0.14 6.78 5.05
CA VAL A 32 1.61 6.85 4.89
C VAL A 32 2.11 5.70 4.01
N LEU A 33 1.59 4.48 4.19
CA LEU A 33 1.95 3.35 3.32
C LEU A 33 1.60 3.66 1.86
N LEU A 34 0.37 4.09 1.58
CA LEU A 34 -0.09 4.41 0.23
C LEU A 34 0.77 5.50 -0.42
N TYR A 35 1.09 6.58 0.31
CA TYR A 35 1.98 7.62 -0.19
C TYR A 35 3.37 7.07 -0.58
N THR A 36 3.93 6.18 0.25
CA THR A 36 5.20 5.52 -0.09
C THR A 36 5.06 4.59 -1.29
N CYS A 37 3.91 3.92 -1.47
CA CYS A 37 3.64 3.06 -2.61
C CYS A 37 3.44 3.81 -3.93
N GLU A 38 2.97 5.06 -3.88
CA GLU A 38 2.85 5.93 -5.06
C GLU A 38 4.21 6.42 -5.54
N THR A 39 5.07 6.80 -4.60
CA THR A 39 6.38 7.38 -4.88
C THR A 39 7.46 6.32 -5.17
N TRP A 40 7.33 5.11 -4.61
CA TRP A 40 8.28 4.02 -4.82
C TRP A 40 7.80 2.97 -5.81
N LEU A 41 8.76 2.45 -6.57
CA LEU A 41 8.57 1.38 -7.53
C LEU A 41 8.55 0.02 -6.80
N LEU A 42 7.42 -0.30 -6.18
CA LEU A 42 7.24 -1.56 -5.46
C LEU A 42 7.32 -2.75 -6.40
N ARG A 43 8.08 -3.77 -6.01
CA ARG A 43 8.05 -5.10 -6.64
C ARG A 43 6.93 -5.94 -6.03
N SER A 44 6.59 -7.05 -6.67
CA SER A 44 5.60 -8.00 -6.18
C SER A 44 5.97 -8.54 -4.78
N GLU A 45 7.26 -8.72 -4.47
CA GLU A 45 7.69 -9.12 -3.13
C GLU A 45 7.43 -8.04 -2.07
N ASP A 46 7.54 -6.77 -2.43
CA ASP A 46 7.32 -5.66 -1.50
C ASP A 46 5.83 -5.51 -1.18
N ILE A 47 4.96 -5.70 -2.18
CA ILE A 47 3.51 -5.73 -1.93
C ILE A 47 3.12 -6.90 -1.05
N TRP A 48 3.74 -8.08 -1.24
CA TRP A 48 3.50 -9.21 -0.34
C TRP A 48 3.94 -8.90 1.09
N ARG A 49 5.12 -8.30 1.30
CA ARG A 49 5.59 -7.87 2.63
C ARG A 49 4.65 -6.84 3.26
N LEU A 50 4.16 -5.88 2.47
CA LEU A 50 3.18 -4.89 2.92
C LEU A 50 1.85 -5.54 3.30
N TRP A 51 1.41 -6.55 2.56
CA TRP A 51 0.19 -7.30 2.86
C TRP A 51 0.30 -8.08 4.18
N VAL A 52 1.43 -8.76 4.41
CA VAL A 52 1.72 -9.44 5.69
C VAL A 52 1.76 -8.45 6.84
N PHE A 53 2.38 -7.28 6.62
CA PHE A 53 2.43 -6.21 7.62
C PHE A 53 1.04 -5.64 7.95
N ASP A 54 0.22 -5.32 6.94
CA ASP A 54 -1.15 -4.82 7.09
C ASP A 54 -1.97 -5.81 7.93
N HIS A 55 -1.94 -7.10 7.59
CA HIS A 55 -2.66 -8.13 8.34
C HIS A 55 -2.18 -8.30 9.77
N ARG A 56 -0.86 -8.24 10.01
CA ARG A 56 -0.30 -8.28 11.36
C ARG A 56 -0.80 -7.10 12.20
N CYS A 57 -0.88 -5.91 11.61
CA CYS A 57 -1.40 -4.72 12.29
C CYS A 57 -2.89 -4.86 12.59
N LEU A 58 -3.71 -5.28 11.61
CA LEU A 58 -5.15 -5.47 11.78
C LEU A 58 -5.48 -6.49 12.87
N ARG A 59 -4.78 -7.63 12.92
CA ARG A 59 -4.97 -8.62 13.99
C ARG A 59 -4.65 -8.06 15.37
N ARG A 60 -3.61 -7.22 15.49
CA ARG A 60 -3.26 -6.57 16.75
C ARG A 60 -4.31 -5.53 17.16
N ILE A 61 -4.81 -4.73 16.22
CA ILE A 61 -5.86 -3.73 16.46
C ILE A 61 -7.17 -4.39 16.90
N ALA A 62 -7.57 -5.47 16.23
CA ALA A 62 -8.73 -6.27 16.56
C ALA A 62 -8.55 -7.17 17.80
N CYS A 63 -7.39 -7.12 18.46
CA CYS A 63 -7.07 -7.94 19.63
C CYS A 63 -7.37 -9.44 19.44
N VAL A 64 -7.17 -9.93 18.22
CA VAL A 64 -7.47 -11.32 17.85
C VAL A 64 -6.40 -12.23 18.45
N ARG A 65 -6.84 -13.10 19.35
CA ARG A 65 -5.99 -14.13 19.95
C ARG A 65 -5.93 -15.35 19.04
N TRP A 66 -4.88 -16.15 19.19
CA TRP A 66 -4.62 -17.33 18.35
C TRP A 66 -5.79 -18.35 18.36
N HIS A 67 -6.51 -18.47 19.48
CA HIS A 67 -7.62 -19.42 19.63
C HIS A 67 -8.91 -19.00 18.93
N HIS A 68 -9.06 -17.72 18.53
CA HIS A 68 -10.28 -17.25 17.87
C HIS A 68 -10.44 -17.82 16.45
N ARG A 69 -9.41 -18.46 15.86
CA ARG A 69 -9.41 -19.09 14.52
C ARG A 69 -10.05 -18.24 13.41
N LEU A 70 -9.94 -16.91 13.50
CA LEU A 70 -10.54 -16.00 12.51
C LEU A 70 -9.73 -15.96 11.21
N SER A 71 -10.45 -16.01 10.10
CA SER A 71 -9.89 -15.81 8.78
C SER A 71 -9.42 -14.37 8.58
N ASN A 72 -8.50 -14.18 7.63
CA ASN A 72 -7.95 -12.86 7.32
C ASN A 72 -9.00 -11.88 6.76
N SER A 73 -10.04 -12.40 6.08
CA SER A 73 -11.18 -11.62 5.59
C SER A 73 -12.06 -11.17 6.75
N GLU A 74 -12.39 -12.04 7.70
CA GLU A 74 -13.20 -11.68 8.88
C GLU A 74 -12.50 -10.65 9.76
N VAL A 75 -11.20 -10.77 9.99
CA VAL A 75 -10.44 -9.75 10.75
C VAL A 75 -10.52 -8.40 10.06
N ARG A 76 -10.41 -8.36 8.72
CA ARG A 76 -10.54 -7.12 7.95
C ARG A 76 -11.96 -6.58 8.03
N TRP A 77 -12.96 -7.44 7.92
CA TRP A 77 -14.36 -7.07 8.01
C TRP A 77 -14.65 -6.42 9.36
N ARG A 78 -14.25 -7.02 10.49
CA ARG A 78 -14.44 -6.45 11.83
C ARG A 78 -13.76 -5.09 12.04
N VAL A 79 -12.58 -4.87 11.45
CA VAL A 79 -11.87 -3.59 11.60
C VAL A 79 -12.47 -2.48 10.73
N PHE A 80 -12.99 -2.84 9.55
CA PHE A 80 -13.47 -1.87 8.56
C PHE A 80 -14.99 -1.86 8.36
N GLU A 81 -15.75 -2.61 9.17
CA GLU A 81 -17.22 -2.79 9.13
C GLU A 81 -17.99 -1.48 8.92
N HIS A 82 -17.53 -0.41 9.56
CA HIS A 82 -18.17 0.90 9.52
C HIS A 82 -17.54 1.92 8.55
N ASN A 83 -16.47 1.55 7.85
CA ASN A 83 -15.73 2.48 6.99
C ASN A 83 -15.99 2.27 5.49
N GLY A 84 -16.71 1.21 5.09
CA GLY A 84 -16.95 0.85 3.68
C GLY A 84 -15.68 0.43 2.90
N ASP A 85 -14.49 0.61 3.47
CA ASP A 85 -13.20 0.33 2.85
C ASP A 85 -12.64 -1.02 3.29
N HIS A 86 -13.31 -2.08 2.86
CA HIS A 86 -12.88 -3.46 3.05
C HIS A 86 -11.82 -3.91 2.04
N HIS A 87 -11.36 -2.99 1.19
CA HIS A 87 -10.43 -3.34 0.13
C HIS A 87 -9.09 -3.80 0.71
N LEU A 88 -8.53 -4.82 0.05
CA LEU A 88 -7.16 -5.25 0.28
C LEU A 88 -6.22 -4.05 0.04
N LEU A 89 -5.17 -3.92 0.85
CA LEU A 89 -4.18 -2.85 0.68
C LEU A 89 -3.61 -2.87 -0.76
N SER A 90 -3.39 -4.06 -1.33
CA SER A 90 -2.98 -4.23 -2.72
C SER A 90 -3.95 -3.62 -3.74
N VAL A 91 -5.26 -3.78 -3.53
CA VAL A 91 -6.31 -3.21 -4.39
C VAL A 91 -6.33 -1.68 -4.28
N VAL A 92 -6.14 -1.13 -3.07
CA VAL A 92 -6.06 0.32 -2.88
C VAL A 92 -4.81 0.89 -3.55
N ILE A 93 -3.65 0.26 -3.35
CA ILE A 93 -2.40 0.63 -4.05
C ILE A 93 -2.62 0.59 -5.58
N TRP A 94 -3.28 -0.45 -6.09
CA TRP A 94 -3.58 -0.58 -7.51
C TRP A 94 -4.47 0.56 -8.03
N LYS A 95 -5.57 0.86 -7.34
CA LYS A 95 -6.46 1.98 -7.69
C LYS A 95 -5.69 3.31 -7.74
N HIS A 96 -4.82 3.56 -6.77
CA HIS A 96 -4.00 4.77 -6.73
C HIS A 96 -3.00 4.83 -7.90
N ARG A 97 -2.31 3.73 -8.19
CA ARG A 97 -1.38 3.65 -9.34
C ARG A 97 -2.09 3.83 -10.68
N LEU A 98 -3.28 3.27 -10.85
CA LEU A 98 -4.10 3.47 -12.05
C LEU A 98 -4.60 4.91 -12.18
N ARG A 99 -5.02 5.53 -11.08
CA ARG A 99 -5.40 6.96 -11.08
C ARG A 99 -4.23 7.85 -11.48
N TRP A 100 -3.05 7.61 -10.91
CA TRP A 100 -1.82 8.32 -11.29
C TRP A 100 -1.46 8.08 -12.76
N LEU A 101 -1.54 6.84 -13.24
CA LEU A 101 -1.32 6.53 -14.66
C LEU A 101 -2.28 7.30 -15.56
N GLY A 102 -3.57 7.26 -15.26
CA GLY A 102 -4.58 7.99 -16.00
C GLY A 102 -4.32 9.49 -15.96
N HIS A 103 -3.82 10.04 -14.85
CA HIS A 103 -3.41 11.43 -14.76
C HIS A 103 -2.23 11.72 -15.70
N VAL A 104 -1.19 10.89 -15.70
CA VAL A 104 -0.02 11.02 -16.60
C VAL A 104 -0.42 10.89 -18.07
N LEU A 105 -1.29 9.95 -18.42
CA LEU A 105 -1.76 9.75 -19.81
C LEU A 105 -2.56 10.94 -20.35
N ARG A 106 -3.20 11.73 -19.47
CA ARG A 106 -3.89 12.97 -19.86
C ARG A 106 -2.97 14.19 -19.91
N MET A 107 -1.72 14.09 -19.44
CA MET A 107 -0.75 15.18 -19.54
C MET A 107 -0.20 15.31 -20.97
N SER A 108 0.23 16.52 -21.33
CA SER A 108 1.00 16.76 -22.55
C SER A 108 2.28 15.91 -22.59
N SER A 109 2.61 15.41 -23.77
CA SER A 109 3.80 14.59 -24.05
C SER A 109 5.12 15.29 -23.74
N GLN A 110 5.12 16.61 -23.62
CA GLN A 110 6.30 17.40 -23.26
C GLN A 110 6.62 17.36 -21.75
N ARG A 111 5.64 17.01 -20.90
CA ARG A 111 5.84 17.00 -19.45
C ARG A 111 6.73 15.83 -19.02
N LEU A 112 7.59 16.09 -18.03
CA LEU A 112 8.56 15.13 -17.50
C LEU A 112 7.94 13.77 -17.08
N PRO A 113 6.78 13.70 -16.40
CA PRO A 113 6.20 12.41 -16.00
C PRO A 113 5.82 11.53 -17.19
N TYR A 114 5.26 12.13 -18.25
CA TYR A 114 4.94 11.42 -19.49
C TYR A 114 6.23 10.96 -20.18
N ARG A 115 7.19 11.87 -20.37
CA ARG A 115 8.48 11.53 -20.99
C ARG A 115 9.21 10.43 -20.24
N TYR A 116 9.23 10.46 -18.91
CA TYR A 116 9.88 9.43 -18.09
C TYR A 116 9.20 8.06 -18.21
N LEU A 117 7.87 8.02 -18.29
CA LEU A 117 7.10 6.77 -18.43
C LEU A 117 7.27 6.09 -19.81
N PHE A 118 7.43 6.90 -20.85
CA PHE A 118 7.56 6.46 -22.25
C PHE A 118 8.99 6.53 -22.79
N ALA A 119 9.95 7.03 -22.02
CA ALA A 119 11.35 7.03 -22.41
C ALA A 119 11.85 5.58 -22.51
N SER A 120 12.15 5.16 -23.74
CA SER A 120 13.02 4.01 -23.95
C SER A 120 14.44 4.41 -23.53
N PRO A 121 15.10 3.68 -22.61
CA PRO A 121 16.52 3.86 -22.43
C PRO A 121 17.20 3.50 -23.75
N GLY A 122 17.78 4.49 -24.43
CA GLY A 122 18.53 4.24 -25.66
C GLY A 122 19.63 3.21 -25.40
N LEU A 123 20.00 2.42 -26.41
CA LEU A 123 20.96 1.30 -26.34
C LEU A 123 22.28 1.62 -25.58
N ARG A 124 22.62 2.90 -25.40
CA ARG A 124 23.83 3.39 -24.73
C ARG A 124 23.69 3.67 -23.22
N TRP A 125 22.47 3.74 -22.68
CA TRP A 125 22.23 4.04 -21.27
C TRP A 125 22.29 2.78 -20.39
N LYS A 126 23.48 2.44 -19.90
CA LYS A 126 23.66 1.43 -18.85
C LYS A 126 23.33 2.05 -17.49
N ARG A 127 22.36 1.48 -16.76
CA ARG A 127 22.07 1.89 -15.38
C ARG A 127 23.28 1.59 -14.50
N ARG A 128 23.55 2.48 -13.53
CA ARG A 128 24.58 2.23 -12.50
C ARG A 128 24.28 0.91 -11.77
N ARG A 129 25.33 0.12 -11.50
CA ARG A 129 25.25 -1.05 -10.61
C ARG A 129 24.67 -0.60 -9.26
N GLY A 130 23.68 -1.33 -8.76
CA GLY A 130 22.94 -0.98 -7.53
C GLY A 130 21.73 -0.05 -7.72
N GLY A 131 21.52 0.50 -8.93
CA GLY A 131 20.31 1.27 -9.25
C GLY A 131 19.07 0.38 -9.40
N GLN A 132 17.88 0.97 -9.27
CA GLN A 132 16.62 0.24 -9.48
C GLN A 132 16.59 -0.43 -10.87
N SER A 133 16.53 -1.76 -10.88
CA SER A 133 16.52 -2.58 -12.11
C SER A 133 15.16 -2.60 -12.82
N VAL A 134 14.10 -2.19 -12.12
CA VAL A 134 12.71 -2.25 -12.59
C VAL A 134 12.27 -0.86 -13.03
N THR A 135 11.67 -0.73 -14.22
CA THR A 135 10.96 0.49 -14.64
C THR A 135 9.55 0.49 -14.11
N TRP A 136 8.93 1.66 -13.94
CA TRP A 136 7.53 1.76 -13.49
C TRP A 136 6.60 0.91 -14.37
N ARG A 137 6.85 0.92 -15.69
CA ARG A 137 6.20 0.06 -16.69
C ARG A 137 6.39 -1.45 -16.43
N ARG A 138 7.61 -1.90 -16.07
CA ARG A 138 7.88 -3.31 -15.77
C ARG A 138 7.20 -3.74 -14.47
N GLY A 139 7.28 -2.89 -13.44
CA GLY A 139 6.58 -3.12 -12.18
C GLY A 139 5.06 -3.24 -12.36
N MET A 140 4.44 -2.48 -13.28
CA MET A 140 3.02 -2.68 -13.60
C MET A 140 2.72 -4.04 -14.23
N LYS A 141 3.60 -4.55 -15.10
CA LYS A 141 3.42 -5.86 -15.74
C LYS A 141 3.49 -7.00 -14.73
N ASP A 142 4.46 -6.93 -13.83
CA ASP A 142 4.68 -7.94 -12.78
C ASP A 142 3.53 -8.01 -11.74
N PHE A 143 2.62 -7.04 -11.75
CA PHE A 143 1.39 -7.03 -10.93
C PHE A 143 0.14 -7.55 -11.65
N CYS A 144 0.16 -7.65 -12.99
CA CYS A 144 -0.95 -8.16 -13.79
C CYS A 144 -0.80 -9.65 -14.16
N SER A 145 0.36 -10.26 -13.85
CA SER A 145 0.64 -11.69 -14.06
C SER A 145 0.29 -12.53 -12.85
#